data_AF-A0A1E7FC63-F1
#
_entry.id   AF-A0A1E7FC63-F1
#
_cell.length_a   1.000
_cell.length_b   1.000
_cell.length_c   1.000
_cell.angle_alpha   90.00
_cell.angle_beta   90.00
_cell.angle_gamma   90.00
#
_symmetry.space_group_name_H-M   'P 1'
#
loop_
_entity.id
_entity.type
_entity.pdbx_description
1 polymer ?
#
loop_
_entity_poly.entity_id
_entity_poly.type
_entity_poly.pdbx_seq_one_letter_code
_entity_poly.pdbx_strand_id
1 'polypeptide(L)'
;MKLEGHGVLIVATDTVNTSHPLCLGLGDNYNPVRLVPCFQDWVLPTLANGWETGAVILEEVKNHTRWSIGPCSSNGNLERLDSGEVSVTPGSFVPTGPKCSLTMMDGIRAGRCLDGESLDNQPGGPVHVYPCVKRWNQYLSFGNGQDAPAGSIHTVIPLYTQKRVNSTNRVQEPYMCLGVAHRGKLDEEDWFGKREEFFESYEDLDEDLEDIGEEEKEDAEYQSLLYWLGKQLMTTRCSNEGAVIKWTLVPFIVEEEEEKEEIDEEESNDSSSENITDDVEVESDDEEL
;
A
#
# COMPACT_ATOMS: atom_id res chain seq x y z
N MET A 1 -11.39 10.51 11.68
CA MET A 1 -11.74 9.06 11.61
C MET A 1 -10.63 8.24 12.25
N LYS A 2 -10.93 7.20 13.04
CA LYS A 2 -9.91 6.25 13.51
C LYS A 2 -9.48 5.39 12.33
N LEU A 3 -8.17 5.30 12.06
CA LEU A 3 -7.63 4.60 10.90
C LEU A 3 -7.40 3.10 11.14
N GLU A 4 -7.26 2.69 12.38
CA GLU A 4 -6.98 1.31 12.77
C GLU A 4 -8.14 0.37 12.37
N GLY A 5 -7.80 -0.73 11.69
CA GLY A 5 -8.76 -1.73 11.24
C GLY A 5 -9.50 -1.38 9.95
N HIS A 6 -9.28 -0.19 9.38
CA HIS A 6 -9.89 0.21 8.12
C HIS A 6 -9.00 -0.11 6.92
N GLY A 7 -9.64 -0.44 5.80
CA GLY A 7 -8.99 -0.51 4.51
C GLY A 7 -8.73 0.88 3.95
N VAL A 8 -7.52 1.08 3.45
CA VAL A 8 -7.05 2.35 2.91
C VAL A 8 -6.28 2.13 1.61
N LEU A 9 -6.47 3.07 0.69
CA LEU A 9 -5.59 3.36 -0.41
C LEU A 9 -4.53 4.37 0.07
N ILE A 10 -3.27 4.10 -0.23
CA ILE A 10 -2.13 4.95 0.20
C ILE A 10 -1.56 5.62 -1.05
N VAL A 11 -1.93 6.88 -1.26
CA VAL A 11 -1.68 7.64 -2.49
C VAL A 11 -0.45 8.53 -2.32
N ALA A 12 0.42 8.57 -3.32
CA ALA A 12 1.52 9.52 -3.37
C ALA A 12 0.95 10.93 -3.60
N THR A 13 1.14 11.81 -2.62
CA THR A 13 0.46 13.12 -2.54
C THR A 13 0.77 13.99 -3.76
N ASP A 14 2.00 13.97 -4.25
CA ASP A 14 2.44 14.74 -5.42
C ASP A 14 1.73 14.32 -6.72
N THR A 15 1.04 13.17 -6.72
CA THR A 15 0.36 12.62 -7.91
C THR A 15 -1.16 12.69 -7.83
N VAL A 16 -1.73 13.19 -6.74
CA VAL A 16 -3.20 13.22 -6.53
C VAL A 16 -3.94 14.01 -7.62
N ASN A 17 -3.34 15.11 -8.08
CA ASN A 17 -3.93 16.02 -9.07
C ASN A 17 -3.51 15.72 -10.52
N THR A 18 -2.86 14.57 -10.76
CA THR A 18 -2.46 14.17 -12.11
C THR A 18 -3.53 13.27 -12.73
N SER A 19 -3.43 13.03 -14.04
CA SER A 19 -4.27 12.04 -14.73
C SER A 19 -4.01 10.60 -14.29
N HIS A 20 -2.89 10.35 -13.60
CA HIS A 20 -2.47 9.01 -13.21
C HIS A 20 -1.97 9.04 -11.75
N PRO A 21 -2.89 9.12 -10.76
CA PRO A 21 -2.49 9.06 -9.36
C PRO A 21 -1.78 7.74 -9.06
N LEU A 22 -0.65 7.84 -8.37
CA LEU A 22 0.19 6.70 -8.01
C LEU A 22 -0.02 6.31 -6.56
N CYS A 23 -0.04 5.01 -6.32
CA CYS A 23 -0.30 4.42 -5.02
C CYS A 23 0.81 3.46 -4.59
N LEU A 24 0.88 3.25 -3.28
CA LEU A 24 1.61 2.14 -2.70
C LEU A 24 0.96 0.83 -3.17
N GLY A 25 1.68 0.00 -3.93
CA GLY A 25 1.16 -1.29 -4.34
C GLY A 25 2.25 -2.30 -4.65
N LEU A 26 1.86 -3.45 -5.19
CA LEU A 26 2.79 -4.50 -5.61
C LEU A 26 2.95 -4.50 -7.13
N GLY A 27 4.17 -4.81 -7.62
CA GLY A 27 4.39 -5.08 -9.04
C GLY A 27 3.89 -6.46 -9.49
N ASP A 28 4.16 -6.80 -10.74
CA ASP A 28 3.70 -8.04 -11.40
C ASP A 28 4.12 -9.33 -10.69
N ASN A 29 5.25 -9.31 -9.99
CA ASN A 29 5.74 -10.44 -9.20
C ASN A 29 5.08 -10.57 -7.82
N TYR A 30 4.11 -9.70 -7.50
CA TYR A 30 3.35 -9.63 -6.24
C TYR A 30 4.25 -9.72 -5.00
N ASN A 31 5.41 -9.06 -5.00
CA ASN A 31 6.34 -9.10 -3.86
C ASN A 31 7.05 -7.77 -3.63
N PRO A 32 7.79 -7.21 -4.63
CA PRO A 32 8.36 -5.88 -4.47
C PRO A 32 7.24 -4.84 -4.41
N VAL A 33 7.35 -3.93 -3.44
CA VAL A 33 6.43 -2.81 -3.30
C VAL A 33 6.89 -1.69 -4.23
N ARG A 34 5.97 -1.15 -5.02
CA ARG A 34 6.24 -0.21 -6.12
C ARG A 34 5.26 0.97 -6.07
N LEU A 35 5.59 2.02 -6.80
CA LEU A 35 4.59 3.00 -7.24
C LEU A 35 3.82 2.40 -8.40
N VAL A 36 2.50 2.29 -8.27
CA VAL A 36 1.63 1.74 -9.32
C VAL A 36 0.41 2.64 -9.48
N PRO A 37 -0.32 2.60 -10.62
CA PRO A 37 -1.55 3.36 -10.75
C PRO A 37 -2.55 2.93 -9.69
N CYS A 38 -3.23 3.88 -9.06
CA CYS A 38 -4.18 3.60 -7.99
C CYS A 38 -5.40 2.80 -8.46
N PHE A 39 -5.94 3.16 -9.63
CA PHE A 39 -7.22 2.68 -10.14
C PHE A 39 -7.06 1.65 -11.25
N GLN A 40 -8.13 0.90 -11.51
CA GLN A 40 -8.24 0.02 -12.66
C GLN A 40 -8.22 0.83 -13.96
N ASP A 41 -7.75 0.23 -15.05
CA ASP A 41 -7.52 0.94 -16.31
C ASP A 41 -8.82 1.42 -16.99
N TRP A 42 -9.97 0.87 -16.59
CA TRP A 42 -11.30 1.28 -17.05
C TRP A 42 -11.89 2.46 -16.25
N VAL A 43 -11.33 2.77 -15.09
CA VAL A 43 -11.74 3.92 -14.28
C VAL A 43 -11.20 5.17 -14.97
N LEU A 44 -12.10 6.03 -15.43
CA LEU A 44 -11.69 7.22 -16.15
C LEU A 44 -10.87 8.13 -15.21
N PRO A 45 -9.72 8.66 -15.67
CA PRO A 45 -8.85 9.58 -14.92
C PRO A 45 -9.53 10.83 -14.35
N THR A 46 -10.74 11.15 -14.80
CA THR A 46 -11.55 12.25 -14.29
C THR A 46 -12.21 11.86 -12.97
N LEU A 47 -11.40 11.56 -11.96
CA LEU A 47 -11.88 11.48 -10.59
C LEU A 47 -12.48 12.83 -10.21
N ALA A 48 -13.55 12.82 -9.42
CA ALA A 48 -14.16 14.06 -8.95
C ALA A 48 -13.11 14.89 -8.19
N ASN A 49 -13.12 16.22 -8.37
CA ASN A 49 -12.22 17.10 -7.61
C ASN A 49 -12.37 16.84 -6.11
N GLY A 50 -11.25 16.61 -5.42
CA GLY A 50 -11.23 16.36 -3.98
C GLY A 50 -11.50 14.90 -3.58
N TRP A 51 -11.47 13.93 -4.51
CA TRP A 51 -11.68 12.50 -4.22
C TRP A 51 -10.78 11.98 -3.09
N GLU A 52 -9.56 12.51 -2.96
CA GLU A 52 -8.57 12.15 -1.96
C GLU A 52 -9.01 12.48 -0.52
N THR A 53 -9.93 13.44 -0.37
CA THR A 53 -10.52 13.84 0.92
C THR A 53 -11.73 12.99 1.30
N GLY A 54 -12.36 12.36 0.30
CA GLY A 54 -13.51 11.49 0.46
C GLY A 54 -13.12 10.04 0.74
N ALA A 55 -13.74 9.14 -0.02
CA ALA A 55 -13.48 7.71 -0.03
C ALA A 55 -13.56 7.21 -1.48
N VAL A 56 -12.99 6.05 -1.76
CA VAL A 56 -13.00 5.43 -3.10
C VAL A 56 -13.71 4.08 -3.08
N ILE A 57 -14.37 3.75 -4.19
CA ILE A 57 -15.06 2.47 -4.37
C ILE A 57 -14.00 1.37 -4.46
N LEU A 58 -14.18 0.31 -3.67
CA LEU A 58 -13.18 -0.75 -3.55
C LEU A 58 -12.92 -1.44 -4.91
N GLU A 59 -13.97 -1.65 -5.69
CA GLU A 59 -13.99 -2.32 -7.00
C GLU A 59 -13.24 -1.54 -8.08
N GLU A 60 -13.19 -0.22 -7.97
CA GLU A 60 -12.46 0.70 -8.88
C GLU A 60 -10.95 0.67 -8.66
N VAL A 61 -10.50 0.09 -7.54
CA VAL A 61 -9.09 0.08 -7.13
C VAL A 61 -8.47 -1.29 -7.38
N LYS A 62 -7.19 -1.31 -7.79
CA LYS A 62 -6.43 -2.55 -8.03
C LYS A 62 -6.26 -3.35 -6.74
N ASN A 63 -6.49 -4.67 -6.78
CA ASN A 63 -6.39 -5.52 -5.57
C ASN A 63 -5.03 -5.41 -4.85
N HIS A 64 -3.95 -5.19 -5.59
CA HIS A 64 -2.60 -5.10 -5.05
C HIS A 64 -2.21 -3.70 -4.52
N THR A 65 -3.15 -2.75 -4.46
CA THR A 65 -2.96 -1.41 -3.84
C THR A 65 -3.79 -1.23 -2.56
N ARG A 66 -4.50 -2.28 -2.13
CA ARG A 66 -5.41 -2.24 -0.97
C ARG A 66 -4.68 -2.66 0.30
N TRP A 67 -4.57 -1.73 1.25
CA TRP A 67 -3.87 -1.92 2.51
C TRP A 67 -4.81 -1.78 3.69
N SER A 68 -4.54 -2.52 4.77
CA SER A 68 -5.17 -2.32 6.07
C SER A 68 -4.12 -1.79 7.03
N ILE A 69 -4.50 -0.76 7.78
CA ILE A 69 -3.71 -0.28 8.92
C ILE A 69 -4.02 -1.22 10.09
N GLY A 70 -3.08 -2.12 10.35
CA GLY A 70 -3.14 -3.07 11.44
C GLY A 70 -2.97 -2.40 12.81
N PRO A 71 -2.93 -3.20 13.88
CA PRO A 71 -3.01 -2.68 15.23
C PRO A 71 -1.88 -1.72 15.53
N CYS A 72 -2.25 -0.55 16.04
CA CYS A 72 -1.31 0.51 16.37
C CYS A 72 -0.90 0.38 17.84
N SER A 73 0.36 0.72 18.15
CA SER A 73 0.77 0.84 19.56
C SER A 73 -0.07 1.93 20.25
N SER A 74 -0.40 1.75 21.52
CA SER A 74 -1.22 2.70 22.31
C SER A 74 -0.53 4.03 22.67
N ASN A 75 0.70 4.27 22.19
CA ASN A 75 1.52 5.42 22.55
C ASN A 75 1.31 6.61 21.59
N GLY A 76 0.10 7.18 21.61
CA GLY A 76 -0.27 8.32 20.78
C GLY A 76 -1.57 8.06 20.03
N ASN A 77 -1.85 8.89 19.03
CA ASN A 77 -3.07 8.80 18.22
C ASN A 77 -2.77 9.11 16.74
N LEU A 78 -3.49 8.44 15.84
CA LEU A 78 -3.50 8.73 14.40
C LEU A 78 -4.90 9.12 13.99
N GLU A 79 -5.00 10.29 13.37
CA GLU A 79 -6.25 10.79 12.84
C GLU A 79 -6.06 11.25 11.41
N ARG A 80 -6.95 10.81 10.53
CA ARG A 80 -7.07 11.38 9.19
C ARG A 80 -7.74 12.75 9.29
N LEU A 81 -7.10 13.76 8.72
CA LEU A 81 -7.61 15.11 8.58
C LEU A 81 -8.59 15.20 7.40
N ASP A 82 -9.37 16.28 7.36
CA ASP A 82 -10.29 16.55 6.24
C ASP A 82 -9.54 16.77 4.91
N SER A 83 -8.25 17.11 4.98
CA SER A 83 -7.37 17.20 3.81
C SER A 83 -6.93 15.84 3.25
N GLY A 84 -7.27 14.72 3.89
CA GLY A 84 -6.77 13.38 3.56
C GLY A 84 -5.38 13.07 4.14
N GLU A 85 -4.68 14.07 4.67
CA GLU A 85 -3.41 13.89 5.37
C GLU A 85 -3.60 13.21 6.74
N VAL A 86 -2.51 12.66 7.26
CA VAL A 86 -2.48 12.01 8.58
C VAL A 86 -1.90 12.96 9.61
N SER A 87 -2.69 13.27 10.62
CA SER A 87 -2.22 13.93 11.84
C SER A 87 -1.77 12.90 12.85
N VAL A 88 -0.58 13.13 13.39
CA VAL A 88 0.06 12.26 14.38
C VAL A 88 0.19 13.00 15.69
N THR A 89 -0.46 12.48 16.73
CA THR A 89 -0.26 12.98 18.09
C THR A 89 0.70 12.06 18.84
N PRO A 90 1.91 12.52 19.19
CA PRO A 90 2.86 11.73 19.95
C PRO A 90 2.34 11.33 21.33
N GLY A 91 2.75 10.16 21.80
CA GLY A 91 2.55 9.74 23.19
C GLY A 91 3.65 10.26 24.11
N SER A 92 3.45 10.19 25.43
CA SER A 92 4.40 10.72 26.43
C SER A 92 5.80 10.08 26.39
N PHE A 93 5.93 8.88 25.82
CA PHE A 93 7.18 8.10 25.80
C PHE A 93 7.69 7.79 24.39
N VAL A 94 6.92 8.11 23.35
CA VAL A 94 7.25 7.80 21.95
C VAL A 94 6.99 9.05 21.11
N PRO A 95 8.04 9.85 20.82
CA PRO A 95 7.88 11.14 20.13
C PRO A 95 7.43 10.99 18.67
N THR A 96 7.70 9.83 18.06
CA THR A 96 7.30 9.50 16.69
C THR A 96 5.82 9.11 16.56
N GLY A 97 5.06 9.11 17.66
CA GLY A 97 3.68 8.64 17.68
C GLY A 97 3.54 7.11 17.60
N PRO A 98 2.32 6.63 17.35
CA PRO A 98 2.03 5.22 17.35
C PRO A 98 2.65 4.51 16.15
N LYS A 99 3.00 3.24 16.36
CA LYS A 99 3.58 2.34 15.37
C LYS A 99 2.55 1.31 14.96
N CYS A 100 2.26 1.21 13.67
CA CYS A 100 1.24 0.34 13.11
C CYS A 100 1.87 -0.58 12.05
N SER A 101 1.27 -1.74 11.81
CA SER A 101 1.63 -2.57 10.65
C SER A 101 0.77 -2.18 9.45
N LEU A 102 1.32 -2.21 8.24
CA LEU A 102 0.54 -2.17 7.01
C LEU A 102 0.42 -3.58 6.45
N THR A 103 -0.80 -4.05 6.26
CA THR A 103 -1.09 -5.42 5.82
C THR A 103 -1.87 -5.40 4.51
N MET A 104 -1.46 -6.21 3.55
CA MET A 104 -2.22 -6.40 2.31
C MET A 104 -3.60 -6.96 2.62
N MET A 105 -4.66 -6.33 2.12
CA MET A 105 -6.03 -6.81 2.30
C MET A 105 -6.34 -7.99 1.38
N ASP A 106 -6.04 -7.82 0.09
CA ASP A 106 -6.50 -8.71 -0.97
C ASP A 106 -5.35 -9.32 -1.79
N GLY A 107 -5.72 -10.29 -2.64
CA GLY A 107 -4.83 -10.94 -3.59
C GLY A 107 -3.94 -12.03 -2.99
N ILE A 108 -2.97 -12.49 -3.78
CA ILE A 108 -2.10 -13.65 -3.47
C ILE A 108 -1.25 -13.42 -2.20
N ARG A 109 -1.07 -12.16 -1.80
CA ARG A 109 -0.28 -11.76 -0.62
C ARG A 109 -1.13 -11.20 0.51
N ALA A 110 -2.45 -11.38 0.47
CA ALA A 110 -3.35 -11.01 1.57
C ALA A 110 -2.80 -11.52 2.93
N GLY A 111 -2.87 -10.66 3.94
CA GLY A 111 -2.36 -10.96 5.29
C GLY A 111 -0.84 -10.82 5.47
N ARG A 112 -0.09 -10.42 4.43
CA ARG A 112 1.36 -10.11 4.56
C ARG A 112 1.59 -8.65 4.90
N CYS A 113 2.67 -8.39 5.63
CA CYS A 113 3.04 -7.07 6.10
C CYS A 113 4.03 -6.40 5.15
N LEU A 114 3.93 -5.07 5.05
CA LEU A 114 4.99 -4.25 4.47
C LEU A 114 6.29 -4.45 5.27
N ASP A 115 7.38 -4.73 4.57
CA ASP A 115 8.70 -4.99 5.15
C ASP A 115 9.74 -4.20 4.37
N GLY A 116 10.34 -3.20 5.02
CA GLY A 116 11.51 -2.51 4.47
C GLY A 116 12.74 -3.37 4.73
N GLU A 117 13.38 -3.90 3.68
CA GLU A 117 14.59 -4.69 3.86
C GLU A 117 15.60 -3.90 4.69
N SER A 118 16.06 -4.50 5.78
CA SER A 118 16.98 -3.85 6.68
C SER A 118 17.87 -4.89 7.34
N LEU A 119 19.17 -4.79 7.06
CA LEU A 119 20.18 -5.59 7.74
C LEU A 119 20.62 -4.88 9.02
N ASP A 120 21.04 -5.64 10.03
CA ASP A 120 21.47 -5.08 11.33
C ASP A 120 22.67 -4.11 11.22
N ASN A 121 23.46 -4.22 10.16
CA ASN A 121 24.62 -3.38 9.88
C ASN A 121 24.34 -2.33 8.79
N GLN A 122 23.15 -2.35 8.19
CA GLN A 122 22.75 -1.46 7.11
C GLN A 122 21.23 -1.30 7.08
N PRO A 123 20.69 -0.40 7.91
CA PRO A 123 19.31 0.05 7.78
C PRO A 123 19.06 0.72 6.44
N GLY A 124 17.88 0.44 5.88
CA GLY A 124 17.53 0.88 4.53
C GLY A 124 17.67 -0.23 3.50
N GLY A 125 16.92 -0.09 2.41
CA GLY A 125 16.88 -1.08 1.33
C GLY A 125 15.51 -1.24 0.69
N PRO A 126 15.39 -2.15 -0.28
CA PRO A 126 14.17 -2.37 -1.04
C PRO A 126 12.99 -2.79 -0.15
N VAL A 127 11.79 -2.28 -0.46
CA VAL A 127 10.57 -2.63 0.27
C VAL A 127 9.84 -3.76 -0.44
N HIS A 128 9.34 -4.71 0.34
CA HIS A 128 8.60 -5.88 -0.15
C HIS A 128 7.48 -6.25 0.83
N VAL A 129 6.71 -7.29 0.51
CA VAL A 129 5.74 -7.89 1.44
C VAL A 129 6.27 -9.20 2.02
N TYR A 130 6.24 -9.31 3.34
CA TYR A 130 6.77 -10.46 4.07
C TYR A 130 5.74 -10.98 5.09
N PRO A 131 5.79 -12.26 5.51
CA PRO A 131 5.01 -12.71 6.65
C PRO A 131 5.16 -11.77 7.85
N CYS A 132 4.05 -11.45 8.50
CA CYS A 132 4.04 -10.57 9.66
C CYS A 132 4.75 -11.25 10.84
N VAL A 133 5.99 -10.85 11.12
CA VAL A 133 6.86 -11.41 12.16
C VAL A 133 7.22 -10.40 13.25
N LYS A 134 6.52 -9.26 13.29
CA LYS A 134 6.64 -8.22 14.32
C LYS A 134 8.07 -7.69 14.48
N ARG A 135 8.81 -7.57 13.37
CA ARG A 135 10.12 -6.93 13.35
C ARG A 135 10.00 -5.42 13.28
N TRP A 136 11.02 -4.71 13.74
CA TRP A 136 10.99 -3.25 13.83
C TRP A 136 10.81 -2.58 12.45
N ASN A 137 11.30 -3.20 11.39
CA ASN A 137 11.18 -2.76 9.99
C ASN A 137 9.82 -3.11 9.33
N GLN A 138 8.91 -3.76 10.07
CA GLN A 138 7.49 -3.97 9.69
C GLN A 138 6.53 -3.04 10.44
N TYR A 139 7.05 -2.26 11.40
CA TYR A 139 6.27 -1.31 12.18
C TYR A 139 6.58 0.10 11.70
N LEU A 140 5.53 0.76 11.24
CA LEU A 140 5.59 2.03 10.55
C LEU A 140 4.90 3.10 11.39
N SER A 141 5.42 4.31 11.33
CA SER A 141 4.81 5.51 11.88
C SER A 141 4.64 6.53 10.75
N PHE A 142 3.79 7.53 10.98
CA PHE A 142 3.60 8.63 10.05
C PHE A 142 4.41 9.84 10.53
N GLY A 143 5.03 10.56 9.61
CA GLY A 143 5.86 11.71 9.94
C GLY A 143 5.02 12.91 10.38
N ASN A 144 5.47 13.58 11.44
CA ASN A 144 4.81 14.74 12.05
C ASN A 144 5.51 16.08 11.72
N GLY A 145 6.57 16.05 10.92
CA GLY A 145 7.39 17.22 10.58
C GLY A 145 8.47 17.57 11.61
N GLN A 146 8.53 16.91 12.77
CA GLN A 146 9.59 17.11 13.77
C GLN A 146 10.70 16.07 13.63
N ASP A 147 10.34 14.78 13.67
CA ASP A 147 11.28 13.65 13.63
C ASP A 147 11.47 13.12 12.20
N ALA A 148 10.39 13.12 11.42
CA ALA A 148 10.35 12.72 10.02
C ALA A 148 9.45 13.70 9.24
N PRO A 149 9.66 13.89 7.92
CA PRO A 149 8.88 14.82 7.11
C PRO A 149 7.37 14.58 7.25
N ALA A 150 6.59 15.66 7.35
CA ALA A 150 5.14 15.55 7.54
C ALA A 150 4.47 14.76 6.40
N GLY A 151 3.65 13.77 6.76
CA GLY A 151 2.98 12.88 5.81
C GLY A 151 3.86 11.79 5.20
N SER A 152 5.13 11.68 5.58
CA SER A 152 5.96 10.51 5.22
C SER A 152 5.55 9.27 6.00
N ILE A 153 5.85 8.09 5.45
CA ILE A 153 5.80 6.82 6.18
C ILE A 153 7.22 6.45 6.56
N HIS A 154 7.47 6.15 7.84
CA HIS A 154 8.81 5.87 8.33
C HIS A 154 8.87 4.72 9.33
N THR A 155 10.04 4.09 9.43
CA THR A 155 10.37 3.09 10.46
C THR A 155 11.34 3.70 11.47
N VAL A 156 11.26 3.24 12.72
CA VAL A 156 12.19 3.65 13.78
C VAL A 156 13.26 2.59 13.96
N ILE A 157 14.51 2.99 13.76
CA ILE A 157 15.65 2.08 13.89
C ILE A 157 15.97 1.86 15.38
N PRO A 158 16.04 0.60 15.85
CA PRO A 158 16.38 0.32 17.24
C PRO A 158 17.75 0.86 17.65
N LEU A 159 17.87 1.31 18.90
CA LEU A 159 19.12 1.84 19.45
C LEU A 159 20.29 0.85 19.34
N TYR A 160 20.05 -0.47 19.44
CA TYR A 160 21.11 -1.47 19.29
C TYR A 160 21.66 -1.50 17.87
N THR A 161 20.79 -1.37 16.86
CA THR A 161 21.15 -1.27 15.44
C THR A 161 21.95 0.00 15.19
N GLN A 162 21.48 1.14 15.70
CA GLN A 162 22.20 2.42 15.59
C GLN A 162 23.61 2.32 16.19
N LYS A 163 23.76 1.74 17.40
CA LYS A 163 25.06 1.53 18.04
C LYS A 163 25.98 0.61 17.21
N ARG A 164 25.42 -0.43 16.59
CA ARG A 164 26.16 -1.36 15.74
C ARG A 164 26.67 -0.67 14.48
N VAL A 165 25.86 0.14 13.82
CA VAL A 165 26.29 0.94 12.66
C VAL A 165 27.32 1.99 13.05
N ASN A 166 27.14 2.68 14.18
CA ASN A 166 28.13 3.64 14.67
C ASN A 166 29.50 2.99 14.95
N SER A 167 29.52 1.71 15.34
CA SER A 167 30.78 0.98 15.55
C SER A 167 31.57 0.71 14.26
N THR A 168 30.94 0.84 13.08
CA THR A 168 31.60 0.74 11.77
C THR A 168 32.02 2.09 11.21
N ASN A 169 32.01 3.16 12.03
CA ASN A 169 32.26 4.56 11.64
C ASN A 169 31.26 5.10 10.59
N ARG A 170 30.08 4.50 10.50
CA ARG A 170 28.97 5.02 9.68
C ARG A 170 27.99 5.79 10.56
N VAL A 171 27.45 6.88 10.05
CA VAL A 171 26.40 7.65 10.73
C VAL A 171 25.05 7.04 10.35
N GLN A 172 24.27 6.65 11.35
CA GLN A 172 22.92 6.14 11.15
C GLN A 172 21.89 7.12 11.72
N GLU A 173 20.99 7.59 10.85
CA GLU A 173 19.81 8.32 11.29
C GLU A 173 18.86 7.41 12.09
N PRO A 174 18.13 7.94 13.07
CA PRO A 174 17.22 7.14 13.88
C PRO A 174 15.98 6.63 13.11
N TYR A 175 15.72 7.18 11.92
CA TYR A 175 14.51 6.94 11.15
C TYR A 175 14.83 6.67 9.68
N MET A 176 14.11 5.72 9.08
CA MET A 176 14.14 5.48 7.64
C MET A 176 12.75 5.73 7.05
N CYS A 177 12.67 6.50 5.98
CA CYS A 177 11.44 6.89 5.33
C CYS A 177 11.23 6.10 4.03
N LEU A 178 9.98 5.85 3.68
CA LEU A 178 9.61 5.26 2.41
C LEU A 178 9.82 6.28 1.29
N GLY A 179 10.59 5.88 0.27
CA GLY A 179 10.99 6.76 -0.81
C GLY A 179 11.37 6.01 -2.08
N VAL A 180 11.91 6.77 -3.03
CA VAL A 180 12.36 6.27 -4.32
C VAL A 180 13.87 6.40 -4.45
N ALA A 181 14.49 5.33 -4.95
CA ALA A 181 15.92 5.29 -5.20
C ALA A 181 16.35 6.42 -6.13
N HIS A 182 17.48 7.08 -5.85
CA HIS A 182 18.10 8.10 -6.72
C HIS A 182 17.27 9.34 -7.07
N ARG A 183 16.04 9.49 -6.54
CA ARG A 183 15.27 10.74 -6.71
C ARG A 183 15.81 11.86 -5.83
N GLY A 184 16.38 11.53 -4.67
CA GLY A 184 16.93 12.50 -3.73
C GLY A 184 18.39 12.88 -3.94
N LYS A 185 18.89 13.81 -3.11
CA LYS A 185 20.28 14.30 -3.18
C LYS A 185 21.29 13.43 -2.44
N LEU A 186 20.84 12.75 -1.38
CA LEU A 186 21.74 11.87 -0.63
C LEU A 186 21.87 10.58 -1.40
N ASP A 187 23.10 10.30 -1.84
CA ASP A 187 23.34 9.11 -2.62
C ASP A 187 23.23 7.86 -1.74
N GLU A 188 22.66 6.85 -2.37
CA GLU A 188 22.28 5.58 -1.77
C GLU A 188 23.36 4.54 -2.07
N GLU A 189 24.56 5.04 -2.38
CA GLU A 189 25.74 4.28 -2.82
C GLU A 189 26.14 3.19 -1.84
N ASP A 190 25.88 3.41 -0.55
CA ASP A 190 26.10 2.37 0.46
C ASP A 190 25.27 1.11 0.15
N TRP A 191 24.06 1.25 -0.40
CA TRP A 191 23.10 0.17 -0.70
C TRP A 191 23.28 -0.42 -2.11
N PHE A 192 23.45 0.42 -3.13
CA PHE A 192 23.44 0.00 -4.54
C PHE A 192 24.82 -0.10 -5.19
N GLY A 193 25.88 0.25 -4.47
CA GLY A 193 27.18 0.48 -5.10
C GLY A 193 27.19 1.81 -5.84
N LYS A 194 28.17 2.02 -6.73
CA LYS A 194 28.28 3.29 -7.45
C LYS A 194 27.08 3.51 -8.35
N ARG A 195 26.54 4.73 -8.33
CA ARG A 195 25.39 5.17 -9.14
C ARG A 195 25.49 4.82 -10.63
N GLU A 196 26.70 4.79 -11.19
CA GLU A 196 26.98 4.43 -12.60
C GLU A 196 26.55 3.00 -12.97
N GLU A 197 26.61 2.04 -12.03
CA GLU A 197 26.28 0.63 -12.31
C GLU A 197 24.76 0.36 -12.30
N PHE A 198 23.97 1.27 -11.72
CA PHE A 198 22.53 1.11 -11.61
C PHE A 198 21.78 1.66 -12.83
N PHE A 199 22.21 2.80 -13.38
CA PHE A 199 21.53 3.44 -14.53
C PHE A 199 21.67 2.66 -15.85
N GLU A 200 22.72 1.86 -16.03
CA GLU A 200 22.89 1.03 -17.24
C GLU A 200 21.78 -0.02 -17.43
N SER A 201 21.00 -0.36 -16.38
CA SER A 201 19.85 -1.26 -16.52
C SER A 201 18.52 -0.55 -16.83
N TYR A 202 18.51 0.77 -17.03
CA TYR A 202 17.30 1.58 -17.14
C TYR A 202 17.01 2.12 -18.54
N GLU A 203 17.98 2.10 -19.45
CA GLU A 203 17.79 2.59 -20.84
C GLU A 203 16.85 1.72 -21.68
N ASP A 204 16.45 0.54 -21.21
CA ASP A 204 15.62 -0.43 -21.97
C ASP A 204 14.09 -0.33 -21.69
N LEU A 205 13.60 0.63 -20.89
CA LEU A 205 12.18 0.71 -20.49
C LEU A 205 11.40 1.97 -20.93
N ASP A 206 12.03 2.86 -21.71
CA ASP A 206 11.47 4.19 -22.05
C ASP A 206 10.85 4.28 -23.46
N GLU A 207 9.96 3.34 -23.85
CA GLU A 207 9.14 3.53 -25.07
C GLU A 207 7.74 4.13 -24.78
N ASP A 208 7.22 4.06 -23.55
CA ASP A 208 5.83 4.44 -23.24
C ASP A 208 5.65 5.80 -22.52
N LEU A 209 6.72 6.56 -22.25
CA LEU A 209 6.66 7.83 -21.50
C LEU A 209 6.70 9.10 -22.36
N GLU A 210 6.53 8.98 -23.69
CA GLU A 210 6.59 10.12 -24.64
C GLU A 210 5.50 11.20 -24.42
N ASP A 211 4.50 10.95 -23.57
CA ASP A 211 3.35 11.86 -23.37
C ASP A 211 3.39 12.68 -22.06
N ILE A 212 4.45 12.55 -21.24
CA ILE A 212 4.66 13.46 -20.09
C ILE A 212 5.32 14.73 -20.62
N GLY A 213 4.50 15.74 -20.90
CA GLY A 213 4.90 17.02 -21.51
C GLY A 213 6.22 17.59 -20.96
N GLU A 214 7.08 18.02 -21.89
CA GLU A 214 8.43 18.54 -21.60
C GLU A 214 8.46 19.81 -20.74
N GLU A 215 7.31 20.42 -20.42
CA GLU A 215 7.21 21.70 -19.72
C GLU A 215 7.51 21.64 -18.21
N GLU A 216 7.53 20.47 -17.56
CA GLU A 216 7.86 20.37 -16.12
C GLU A 216 9.37 20.18 -15.82
N LYS A 217 10.24 20.15 -16.85
CA LYS A 217 11.67 19.81 -16.66
C LYS A 217 12.54 20.96 -16.12
N GLU A 218 12.16 22.22 -16.26
CA GLU A 218 13.12 23.33 -16.08
C GLU A 218 13.16 23.98 -14.68
N ASP A 219 12.13 23.83 -13.83
CA ASP A 219 12.06 24.56 -12.55
C ASP A 219 11.92 23.68 -11.29
N ALA A 220 11.76 22.36 -11.42
CA ALA A 220 11.61 21.46 -10.28
C ALA A 220 12.97 20.96 -9.76
N GLU A 221 13.21 21.10 -8.46
CA GLU A 221 14.44 20.60 -7.80
C GLU A 221 14.58 19.07 -7.89
N TYR A 222 13.48 18.36 -8.14
CA TYR A 222 13.39 16.91 -8.23
C TYR A 222 12.44 16.49 -9.36
N GLN A 223 12.74 15.38 -10.03
CA GLN A 223 11.85 14.81 -11.04
C GLN A 223 10.49 14.41 -10.42
N SER A 224 9.43 14.56 -11.23
CA SER A 224 8.07 14.12 -10.88
C SER A 224 8.04 12.64 -10.51
N LEU A 225 7.17 12.25 -9.56
CA LEU A 225 6.99 10.85 -9.18
C LEU A 225 6.45 9.98 -10.32
N LEU A 226 5.86 10.59 -11.37
CA LEU A 226 5.39 9.87 -12.55
C LEU A 226 6.53 9.17 -13.30
N TYR A 227 7.74 9.73 -13.31
CA TYR A 227 8.94 9.07 -13.88
C TYR A 227 9.35 7.79 -13.13
N TRP A 228 8.81 7.58 -11.93
CA TRP A 228 9.09 6.45 -11.08
C TRP A 228 7.94 5.44 -11.05
N LEU A 229 6.98 5.56 -11.97
CA LEU A 229 5.93 4.56 -12.18
C LEU A 229 6.55 3.17 -12.39
N GLY A 230 6.01 2.20 -11.66
CA GLY A 230 6.46 0.82 -11.69
C GLY A 230 7.81 0.60 -11.02
N LYS A 231 8.48 1.60 -10.44
CA LYS A 231 9.78 1.41 -9.77
C LYS A 231 9.59 0.94 -8.33
N GLN A 232 10.54 0.12 -7.85
CA GLN A 232 10.50 -0.42 -6.50
C GLN A 232 10.80 0.66 -5.48
N LEU A 233 9.96 0.73 -4.45
CA LEU A 233 10.16 1.62 -3.32
C LEU A 233 11.25 1.08 -2.41
N MET A 234 11.84 1.99 -1.65
CA MET A 234 12.88 1.68 -0.69
C MET A 234 12.67 2.43 0.61
N THR A 235 13.32 1.93 1.65
CA THR A 235 13.55 2.68 2.87
C THR A 235 14.86 3.43 2.74
N THR A 236 14.78 4.77 2.72
CA THR A 236 15.90 5.70 2.59
C THR A 236 16.01 6.58 3.84
N ARG A 237 17.04 7.40 3.94
CA ARG A 237 17.18 8.35 5.06
C ARG A 237 16.04 9.36 5.02
N CYS A 238 15.44 9.69 6.16
CA CYS A 238 14.35 10.67 6.19
C CYS A 238 14.82 12.08 5.82
N SER A 239 16.11 12.38 5.95
CA SER A 239 16.74 13.60 5.46
C SER A 239 17.00 13.63 3.94
N ASN A 240 16.75 12.53 3.21
CA ASN A 240 16.95 12.47 1.77
C ASN A 240 15.83 13.20 1.03
N GLU A 241 15.88 14.53 1.07
CA GLU A 241 14.96 15.41 0.38
C GLU A 241 14.88 15.04 -1.11
N GLY A 242 13.66 14.94 -1.62
CA GLY A 242 13.37 14.45 -2.97
C GLY A 242 13.20 12.93 -3.05
N ALA A 243 13.91 12.12 -2.26
CA ALA A 243 13.66 10.67 -2.27
C ALA A 243 12.40 10.30 -1.50
N VAL A 244 12.16 10.95 -0.35
CA VAL A 244 11.04 10.65 0.54
C VAL A 244 9.70 11.02 -0.10
N ILE A 245 8.75 10.08 -0.08
CA ILE A 245 7.39 10.30 -0.60
C ILE A 245 6.47 10.75 0.54
N LYS A 246 5.64 11.76 0.26
CA LYS A 246 4.51 12.16 1.11
C LYS A 246 3.26 11.38 0.72
N TRP A 247 2.55 10.84 1.69
CA TRP A 247 1.40 9.95 1.47
C TRP A 247 0.08 10.56 1.98
N THR A 248 -0.96 10.36 1.19
CA THR A 248 -2.36 10.67 1.52
C THR A 248 -3.12 9.36 1.70
N LEU A 249 -3.93 9.25 2.75
CA LEU A 249 -4.73 8.05 3.01
C LEU A 249 -6.16 8.27 2.55
N VAL A 250 -6.67 7.37 1.71
CA VAL A 250 -8.04 7.44 1.20
C VAL A 250 -8.77 6.15 1.61
N PRO A 251 -9.82 6.23 2.46
CA PRO A 251 -10.56 5.04 2.88
C PRO A 251 -11.38 4.44 1.73
N PHE A 252 -11.67 3.14 1.82
CA PHE A 252 -12.61 2.49 0.92
C PHE A 252 -14.07 2.66 1.39
N ILE A 253 -14.99 2.74 0.43
CA ILE A 253 -16.42 2.46 0.63
C ILE A 253 -16.78 1.15 -0.05
N VAL A 254 -17.65 0.37 0.58
CA VAL A 254 -18.27 -0.81 -0.01
C VAL A 254 -19.67 -0.38 -0.42
N GLU A 255 -19.97 -0.42 -1.71
CA GLU A 255 -21.34 -0.27 -2.17
C GLU A 255 -22.07 -1.58 -1.83
N GLU A 256 -23.05 -1.52 -0.93
CA GLU A 256 -23.96 -2.65 -0.74
C GLU A 256 -24.81 -2.72 -2.00
N GLU A 257 -24.62 -3.76 -2.82
CA GLU A 257 -25.55 -4.04 -3.91
C GLU A 257 -26.93 -4.24 -3.25
N GLU A 258 -27.87 -3.33 -3.53
CA GLU A 258 -29.27 -3.55 -3.18
C GLU A 258 -29.66 -4.89 -3.79
N GLU A 259 -29.84 -5.91 -2.94
CA GLU A 259 -30.35 -7.22 -3.34
C GLU A 259 -31.63 -6.94 -4.14
N LYS A 260 -31.55 -7.09 -5.46
CA LYS A 260 -32.75 -7.07 -6.30
C LYS A 260 -33.55 -8.26 -5.81
N GLU A 261 -34.62 -8.00 -5.07
CA GLU A 261 -35.66 -8.98 -4.77
C GLU A 261 -36.04 -9.63 -6.11
N GLU A 262 -35.59 -10.86 -6.31
CA GLU A 262 -36.10 -11.72 -7.38
C GLU A 262 -37.58 -11.90 -7.07
N ILE A 263 -38.42 -11.16 -7.79
CA ILE A 263 -39.85 -11.41 -7.82
C ILE A 263 -40.00 -12.77 -8.50
N ASP A 264 -40.20 -13.81 -7.69
CA ASP A 264 -40.65 -15.12 -8.15
C ASP A 264 -42.01 -14.95 -8.87
N GLU A 265 -41.99 -14.91 -10.19
CA GLU A 265 -43.17 -15.14 -11.02
C GLU A 265 -43.52 -16.63 -10.95
N GLU A 266 -44.22 -17.03 -9.89
CA GLU A 266 -45.04 -18.24 -9.91
C GLU A 266 -46.21 -18.04 -10.89
N GLU A 267 -46.01 -18.40 -12.17
CA GLU A 267 -47.12 -18.76 -13.04
C GLU A 267 -47.24 -20.29 -13.13
N SER A 268 -48.18 -20.77 -12.32
CA SER A 268 -48.88 -22.04 -12.42
C SER A 268 -49.23 -22.41 -13.87
N ASN A 269 -48.84 -23.63 -14.29
CA ASN A 269 -49.57 -24.35 -15.32
C ASN A 269 -49.77 -25.81 -14.89
N ASP A 270 -50.95 -26.04 -14.34
CA ASP A 270 -51.52 -27.33 -14.00
C ASP A 270 -52.35 -27.89 -15.18
N SER A 271 -52.55 -29.21 -15.14
CA SER A 271 -53.34 -30.12 -15.99
C SER A 271 -52.62 -30.73 -17.20
N SER A 272 -52.70 -32.04 -17.49
CA SER A 272 -53.18 -33.24 -16.80
C SER A 272 -53.09 -34.36 -17.84
N SER A 273 -52.67 -35.58 -17.47
CA SER A 273 -53.47 -36.79 -17.76
C SER A 273 -52.78 -38.06 -17.24
N GLU A 274 -53.59 -38.81 -16.52
CA GLU A 274 -53.37 -40.01 -15.72
C GLU A 274 -53.08 -41.30 -16.52
N ASN A 275 -52.91 -42.38 -15.73
CA ASN A 275 -53.15 -43.81 -15.96
C ASN A 275 -51.89 -44.64 -16.30
N ILE A 276 -51.58 -45.78 -15.64
CA ILE A 276 -52.40 -46.78 -14.91
C ILE A 276 -51.42 -47.70 -14.14
N THR A 277 -51.71 -47.96 -12.84
CA THR A 277 -51.79 -49.26 -12.08
C THR A 277 -51.12 -50.51 -12.68
N ASP A 278 -50.60 -51.52 -11.97
CA ASP A 278 -50.79 -52.04 -10.61
C ASP A 278 -49.75 -53.16 -10.37
N ASP A 279 -49.53 -53.48 -9.09
CA ASP A 279 -49.16 -54.78 -8.49
C ASP A 279 -47.84 -55.49 -8.84
N VAL A 280 -47.03 -55.79 -7.82
CA VAL A 280 -46.98 -57.12 -7.15
C VAL A 280 -46.13 -57.02 -5.86
N GLU A 281 -46.74 -57.47 -4.76
CA GLU A 281 -46.16 -57.72 -3.43
C GLU A 281 -45.07 -58.81 -3.43
N VAL A 282 -44.17 -58.78 -2.44
CA VAL A 282 -43.96 -59.83 -1.40
C VAL A 282 -42.55 -59.70 -0.79
N GLU A 283 -42.56 -59.55 0.54
CA GLU A 283 -41.67 -60.05 1.64
C GLU A 283 -40.31 -60.70 1.27
N SER A 284 -39.23 -60.62 2.05
CA SER A 284 -39.10 -60.74 3.51
C SER A 284 -37.64 -60.51 3.93
N ASP A 285 -37.47 -59.90 5.10
CA ASP A 285 -36.62 -60.28 6.23
C ASP A 285 -35.07 -60.41 6.17
N ASP A 286 -34.53 -60.09 7.36
CA ASP A 286 -33.29 -60.54 8.00
C ASP A 286 -31.97 -59.86 7.60
N GLU A 287 -31.01 -59.58 8.48
CA GLU A 287 -30.89 -59.38 9.94
C GLU A 287 -29.39 -59.02 10.11
N GLU A 288 -29.05 -58.27 11.17
CA GLU A 288 -27.76 -58.29 11.90
C GLU A 288 -26.39 -58.30 11.17
N LEU A 289 -25.63 -57.19 11.28
CA LEU A 289 -24.50 -56.96 12.22
C LEU A 289 -23.63 -55.76 11.80
#